data_AF-A0A8S9QD41-F1
#
_entry.id   AF-A0A8S9QD41-F1
#
_cell.length_a   1.000
_cell.length_b   1.000
_cell.length_c   1.000
_cell.angle_alpha   90.00
_cell.angle_beta   90.00
_cell.angle_gamma   90.00
#
_symmetry.space_group_name_H-M   'P 1'
#
loop_
_entity.id
_entity.type
_entity.pdbx_description
1 polymer ?
#
loop_
_entity_poly.entity_id
_entity_poly.type
_entity_poly.pdbx_seq_one_letter_code
_entity_poly.pdbx_strand_id
1 'polypeptide(L)'
;MGSNMYPSASASLLGNHKDESLADVPVEQLIENVDVFAAVFPEQKYEIVKKLQELKRICRMTGDGCSPALKRANIGIAVAAATDAGRGTSDIVLTKP
;
A
#
# COMPACT_ATOMS: atom_id res chain seq x y z
N MET A 1 -11.07 12.34 7.51
CA MET A 1 -9.62 12.16 7.31
C MET A 1 -9.15 11.17 8.36
N GLY A 2 -8.38 10.15 7.98
CA GLY A 2 -7.85 9.18 8.93
C GLY A 2 -7.01 9.87 10.00
N SER A 3 -7.19 9.47 11.25
CA SER A 3 -6.45 10.00 12.39
C SER A 3 -5.14 9.24 12.64
N ASN A 4 -5.00 8.05 12.03
CA ASN A 4 -3.89 7.13 12.27
C ASN A 4 -2.93 7.12 11.07
N MET A 5 -2.12 8.16 10.95
CA MET A 5 -1.08 8.28 9.92
C MET A 5 0.28 7.87 10.46
N TYR A 6 0.96 6.97 9.74
CA TYR A 6 2.27 6.47 10.12
C TYR A 6 3.26 6.63 8.96
N PRO A 7 4.45 7.23 9.20
CA PRO A 7 5.55 7.14 8.26
C PRO A 7 5.88 5.68 7.93
N SER A 8 6.17 5.40 6.66
CA SER A 8 6.57 4.06 6.21
C SER A 8 7.81 3.52 6.94
N ALA A 9 8.68 4.42 7.42
CA ALA A 9 9.85 4.10 8.22
C ALA A 9 9.47 3.70 9.66
N SER A 10 8.47 4.35 10.26
CA SER A 10 8.03 4.06 11.64
C SER A 10 7.20 2.78 11.75
N ALA A 11 6.55 2.39 10.65
CA ALA A 11 5.93 1.08 10.57
C ALA A 11 7.05 0.06 10.39
N SER A 12 7.23 -0.85 11.36
CA SER A 12 8.17 -1.98 11.35
C SER A 12 8.09 -2.91 10.11
N LEU A 13 7.28 -2.58 9.11
CA LEU A 13 7.12 -3.20 7.79
C LEU A 13 8.43 -3.59 7.09
N LEU A 14 9.52 -2.82 7.24
CA LEU A 14 10.83 -3.14 6.64
C LEU A 14 11.99 -3.23 7.65
N GLY A 15 11.71 -3.22 8.96
CA GLY A 15 12.68 -3.62 9.98
C GLY A 15 13.77 -2.63 10.40
N ASN A 16 13.87 -1.41 9.83
CA ASN A 16 15.04 -0.55 10.09
C ASN A 16 14.81 0.76 10.86
N HIS A 17 13.59 1.11 11.26
CA HIS A 17 13.36 2.24 12.17
C HIS A 17 12.32 1.87 13.22
N LYS A 18 12.78 1.54 14.42
CA LYS A 18 11.94 1.38 15.60
C LYS A 18 11.58 2.78 16.10
N ASP A 19 10.36 3.21 15.85
CA ASP A 19 9.77 4.24 16.70
C ASP A 19 9.61 3.61 18.09
N GLU A 20 10.26 4.17 19.12
CA GLU A 20 10.25 3.61 20.48
C GLU A 20 8.82 3.46 21.01
N SER A 21 7.87 4.25 20.50
CA SER A 21 6.45 4.17 20.87
C SER A 21 5.68 3.01 20.21
N LEU A 22 6.23 2.40 19.15
CA LEU A 22 5.60 1.33 18.36
C LEU A 22 6.41 0.04 18.36
N ALA A 23 7.55 0.01 19.06
CA ALA A 23 8.53 -1.08 19.03
C ALA A 23 7.94 -2.45 19.43
N ASP A 24 6.86 -2.46 20.22
CA ASP A 24 6.19 -3.68 20.71
C ASP A 24 4.86 -4.00 20.00
N VAL A 25 4.41 -3.18 19.04
CA VAL A 25 3.17 -3.47 18.30
C VAL A 25 3.48 -4.41 17.13
N PRO A 26 2.84 -5.59 17.03
CA PRO A 26 2.98 -6.47 15.87
C PRO A 26 2.65 -5.73 14.57
N VAL A 27 3.46 -5.93 13.53
CA VAL A 27 3.29 -5.27 12.22
C VAL A 27 1.89 -5.52 11.65
N GLU A 28 1.34 -6.71 11.88
CA GLU A 28 -0.01 -7.09 11.45
C GLU A 28 -1.08 -6.21 12.10
N GLN A 29 -0.98 -5.97 13.41
CA GLN A 29 -1.91 -5.10 14.13
C GLN A 29 -1.75 -3.64 13.70
N LEU A 30 -0.52 -3.22 13.42
CA LEU A 30 -0.28 -1.88 12.92
C LEU A 30 -0.96 -1.70 11.55
N ILE A 31 -0.75 -2.62 10.61
CA ILE A 31 -1.33 -2.58 9.26
C ILE A 31 -2.86 -2.54 9.29
N GLU A 32 -3.51 -3.24 10.22
CA GLU A 32 -4.98 -3.21 10.34
C GLU A 32 -5.54 -1.91 10.89
N ASN A 33 -4.77 -1.16 11.69
CA ASN A 33 -5.23 0.06 12.38
C ASN A 33 -4.72 1.35 11.73
N VAL A 34 -3.81 1.27 10.76
CA VAL A 34 -3.29 2.43 10.02
C VAL A 34 -4.28 2.85 8.94
N ASP A 35 -4.62 4.13 8.92
CA ASP A 35 -5.38 4.73 7.83
C ASP A 35 -4.49 5.14 6.65
N VAL A 36 -3.29 5.67 6.97
CA VAL A 36 -2.38 6.25 5.97
C VAL A 36 -0.93 5.87 6.25
N PHE A 37 -0.28 5.26 5.27
CA PHE A 37 1.18 5.17 5.22
C PHE A 37 1.75 6.33 4.40
N ALA A 38 2.61 7.14 5.02
CA ALA A 38 3.25 8.28 4.36
C ALA A 38 4.69 7.97 3.95
N ALA A 39 5.18 8.64 2.90
CA ALA A 39 6.55 8.48 2.37
C ALA A 39 6.94 7.02 2.06
N VAL A 40 6.08 6.32 1.31
CA VAL A 40 6.21 4.87 1.02
C VAL A 40 6.98 4.63 -0.27
N PHE A 41 8.08 3.88 -0.17
CA PHE A 41 8.87 3.39 -1.31
C PHE A 41 8.13 2.28 -2.09
N PRO A 42 8.43 2.07 -3.38
CA PRO A 42 7.77 1.05 -4.20
C PRO A 42 7.76 -0.36 -3.58
N GLU A 43 8.86 -0.77 -2.96
CA GLU A 43 9.02 -2.07 -2.30
C GLU A 43 8.09 -2.21 -1.10
N GLN A 44 7.94 -1.13 -0.32
CA GLN A 44 7.04 -1.08 0.82
C GLN A 44 5.57 -1.21 0.40
N LYS A 45 5.17 -0.60 -0.73
CA LYS A 45 3.80 -0.75 -1.26
C LYS A 45 3.48 -2.22 -1.53
N TYR A 46 4.44 -2.97 -2.06
CA TYR A 46 4.29 -4.39 -2.34
C TYR A 46 4.13 -5.20 -1.04
N GLU A 47 4.99 -4.97 -0.05
CA GLU A 47 4.93 -5.68 1.23
C GLU A 47 3.64 -5.37 2.00
N ILE A 48 3.13 -4.12 1.97
CA ILE A 48 1.84 -3.76 2.56
C ILE A 48 0.71 -4.58 1.94
N VAL A 49 0.63 -4.64 0.60
CA VAL A 49 -0.41 -5.42 -0.09
C VAL A 49 -0.28 -6.90 0.23
N LYS A 50 0.94 -7.43 0.22
CA LYS A 50 1.20 -8.84 0.56
C LYS A 50 0.78 -9.17 1.98
N LYS A 51 1.10 -8.32 2.96
CA LYS A 51 0.71 -8.50 4.37
C LYS A 51 -0.80 -8.44 4.56
N LEU A 52 -1.48 -7.47 3.95
CA LEU A 52 -2.95 -7.40 3.97
C LEU A 52 -3.58 -8.67 3.38
N GLN A 53 -3.02 -9.21 2.30
CA GLN A 53 -3.47 -10.48 1.71
C GLN A 53 -3.19 -11.69 2.62
N GLU A 54 -2.04 -11.75 3.30
CA GLU A 54 -1.73 -12.77 4.32
C GLU A 54 -2.76 -12.77 5.45
N LEU A 55 -3.25 -11.58 5.83
CA LEU A 55 -4.36 -11.39 6.77
C LEU A 55 -5.75 -11.66 6.17
N LYS A 56 -5.82 -12.28 4.99
CA LYS A 56 -7.04 -12.62 4.24
C LYS A 56 -7.91 -11.41 3.91
N ARG A 57 -7.33 -10.21 3.81
CA ARG A 57 -8.03 -9.00 3.34
C ARG A 57 -7.99 -8.92 1.82
N ILE A 58 -9.09 -8.46 1.23
CA ILE A 58 -9.15 -8.16 -0.20
C ILE A 58 -8.54 -6.78 -0.41
N CYS A 59 -7.48 -6.72 -1.22
CA CYS A 59 -6.72 -5.51 -1.47
C CYS A 59 -7.04 -4.93 -2.85
N ARG A 60 -7.45 -3.66 -2.87
CA ARG A 60 -7.51 -2.86 -4.10
C ARG A 60 -6.39 -1.84 -4.04
N MET A 61 -5.59 -1.75 -5.11
CA MET A 61 -4.53 -0.76 -5.21
C MET A 61 -4.85 0.19 -6.36
N THR A 62 -4.65 1.49 -6.15
CA THR A 62 -4.76 2.50 -7.20
C THR A 62 -3.39 3.07 -7.52
N GLY A 63 -3.13 3.34 -8.80
CA GLY A 63 -1.85 3.90 -9.24
C GLY A 63 -1.89 4.44 -10.66
N ASP A 64 -0.89 5.23 -10.99
CA ASP A 64 -0.68 5.88 -12.29
C ASP A 64 0.46 5.23 -13.09
N GLY A 65 1.39 4.54 -12.42
CA GLY A 65 2.51 3.80 -13.00
C GLY A 65 2.36 2.27 -12.93
N CYS A 66 3.23 1.55 -13.64
CA CYS A 66 3.36 0.10 -13.55
C CYS A 66 4.12 -0.31 -12.27
N SER A 67 3.43 -0.22 -11.12
CA SER A 67 3.99 -0.65 -9.83
C SER A 67 3.76 -2.15 -9.59
N PRO A 68 4.75 -2.89 -9.06
CA PRO A 68 4.56 -4.29 -8.65
C PRO A 68 3.39 -4.48 -7.67
N ALA A 69 3.14 -3.51 -6.80
CA ALA A 69 2.03 -3.54 -5.85
C ALA A 69 0.66 -3.48 -6.53
N LEU A 70 0.55 -2.76 -7.66
CA LEU A 70 -0.67 -2.67 -8.46
C LEU A 70 -1.05 -4.03 -9.03
N LYS A 71 -0.06 -4.77 -9.55
CA LYS A 71 -0.24 -6.13 -10.09
C LYS A 71 -0.44 -7.20 -9.01
N ARG A 72 0.11 -6.98 -7.82
CA ARG A 72 -0.01 -7.92 -6.69
C ARG A 72 -1.39 -7.86 -6.02
N ALA A 73 -2.04 -6.70 -6.04
CA ALA A 73 -3.35 -6.51 -5.45
C ALA A 73 -4.40 -7.46 -6.05
N ASN A 74 -5.49 -7.69 -5.34
CA ASN A 74 -6.60 -8.49 -5.87
C ASN A 74 -7.28 -7.77 -7.04
N ILE A 75 -7.27 -6.44 -7.01
CA ILE A 75 -7.76 -5.58 -8.09
C ILE A 75 -6.82 -4.37 -8.20
N GLY A 76 -6.19 -4.21 -9.36
CA GLY A 76 -5.44 -3.02 -9.74
C GLY A 76 -6.31 -1.99 -10.44
N ILE A 77 -6.24 -0.73 -10.02
CA ILE A 77 -7.02 0.38 -10.58
C ILE A 77 -6.07 1.45 -11.12
N ALA A 78 -6.16 1.72 -12.41
CA ALA A 78 -5.50 2.87 -13.03
C ALA A 78 -6.41 4.09 -13.00
N VAL A 79 -5.84 5.24 -12.64
CA VAL A 79 -6.54 6.53 -12.74
C VAL A 79 -6.56 7.05 -14.17
N ALA A 80 -7.44 8.01 -14.50
CA ALA A 80 -7.58 8.55 -15.85
C ALA A 80 -6.27 9.10 -16.42
N ALA A 81 -5.46 9.71 -15.56
CA ALA A 81 -4.16 10.28 -15.91
C ALA A 81 -3.00 9.25 -15.86
N ALA A 82 -3.28 7.96 -15.69
CA ALA A 82 -2.23 6.93 -15.63
C ALA A 82 -1.42 6.86 -16.93
N THR A 83 -0.21 6.32 -16.83
CA THR A 83 0.62 5.95 -17.98
C THR A 83 0.02 4.76 -18.74
N ASP A 84 0.42 4.55 -19.99
CA ASP A 84 0.02 3.35 -20.75
C ASP A 84 0.45 2.07 -20.05
N ALA A 85 1.64 2.08 -19.44
CA ALA A 85 2.14 0.96 -18.65
C ALA A 85 1.27 0.71 -17.40
N GLY A 86 0.81 1.76 -16.72
CA GLY A 86 -0.12 1.66 -15.59
C GLY A 86 -1.47 1.08 -16.00
N ARG A 87 -2.06 1.59 -17.08
CA ARG A 87 -3.31 1.06 -17.66
C ARG A 87 -3.19 -0.41 -18.07
N GLY A 88 -2.08 -0.79 -18.71
CA GLY A 88 -1.83 -2.17 -19.12
C GLY A 88 -1.62 -3.15 -17.96
N THR A 89 -1.37 -2.64 -16.76
CA THR A 89 -1.15 -3.45 -15.54
C THR A 89 -2.39 -3.52 -14.65
N SER A 90 -3.39 -2.66 -14.89
CA SER A 90 -4.61 -2.57 -14.09
C SER A 90 -5.75 -3.43 -14.64
N ASP A 91 -6.60 -3.93 -13.75
CA ASP A 91 -7.86 -4.61 -14.10
C ASP A 91 -8.98 -3.62 -14.46
N ILE A 92 -8.93 -2.43 -13.86
CA ILE A 92 -9.93 -1.36 -14.05
C ILE A 92 -9.22 -0.06 -14.39
N VAL A 93 -9.70 0.64 -15.42
CA VAL A 93 -9.24 2.00 -15.77
C VAL A 93 -10.37 2.99 -15.53
N LEU A 94 -10.14 3.96 -14.65
CA LEU A 94 -11.06 5.08 -14.46
C LEU A 94 -10.90 6.06 -15.62
N THR A 95 -11.99 6.38 -16.32
CA THR A 95 -11.94 7.24 -17.51
C THR A 95 -12.19 8.73 -17.20
N LYS A 96 -12.59 9.05 -15.97
CA LYS A 96 -12.87 10.41 -15.49
C LYS A 96 -12.42 10.52 -14.02
N PRO A 97 -11.98 11.71 -13.57
CA PRO A 97 -11.59 11.95 -12.18
C PRO A 97 -12.79 12.01 -11.23
#